data_AF-A0A839G0V1-F1
#
_entry.id   AF-A0A839G0V1-F1
#
_cell.length_a   1.000
_cell.length_b   1.000
_cell.length_c   1.000
_cell.angle_alpha   90.00
_cell.angle_beta   90.00
_cell.angle_gamma   90.00
#
_symmetry.space_group_name_H-M   'P 1'
#
loop_
_entity.id
_entity.type
_entity.pdbx_description
1 polymer ?
#
loop_
_entity_poly.entity_id
_entity_poly.type
_entity_poly.pdbx_seq_one_letter_code
_entity_poly.pdbx_strand_id
1 'polypeptide(L)'
;MADLEPMWGEAALIEGTQIALVRLQGETVHAVSQWDPYAGANVMSRGIVGSKAGRPTLASPIHKQPYDLATGRCLSDEALQLKSYPVRVEAGFVEVKV
;
A
#
# COMPACT_ATOMS: atom_id res chain seq x y z
N MET A 1 0.34 -9.37 11.90
CA MET A 1 -0.70 -8.37 12.25
C MET A 1 -0.29 -7.49 13.42
N ALA A 2 0.30 -8.04 14.49
CA ALA A 2 0.72 -7.25 15.65
C ALA A 2 1.73 -6.14 15.31
N ASP A 3 2.58 -6.36 14.29
CA ASP A 3 3.58 -5.38 13.84
C ASP A 3 3.04 -4.31 12.88
N LEU A 4 1.75 -4.37 12.51
CA LEU A 4 1.11 -3.38 11.65
C LEU A 4 0.16 -2.50 12.46
N GLU A 5 0.54 -1.24 12.62
CA GLU A 5 -0.32 -0.23 13.21
C GLU A 5 -1.49 0.08 12.24
N PRO A 6 -2.74 0.16 12.72
CA PRO A 6 -3.87 0.57 11.89
C PRO A 6 -3.65 1.94 11.23
N MET A 7 -4.05 2.05 9.97
CA MET A 7 -3.93 3.25 9.14
C MET A 7 -2.48 3.73 8.91
N TRP A 8 -1.52 2.82 9.09
CA TRP A 8 -0.10 3.07 8.89
C TRP A 8 0.50 2.07 7.88
N GLY A 9 1.56 2.50 7.20
CA GLY A 9 2.30 1.69 6.25
C GLY A 9 3.63 1.19 6.80
N GLU A 10 3.94 -0.07 6.56
CA GLU A 10 5.23 -0.69 6.88
C GLU A 10 5.90 -1.23 5.62
N ALA A 11 7.23 -1.12 5.55
CA ALA A 11 8.00 -1.67 4.43
C ALA A 11 8.40 -3.12 4.74
N ALA A 12 8.25 -4.00 3.76
CA ALA A 12 8.68 -5.39 3.82
C ALA A 12 9.53 -5.74 2.60
N LEU A 13 10.49 -6.65 2.79
CA LEU A 13 11.26 -7.26 1.70
C LEU A 13 10.91 -8.75 1.64
N ILE A 14 10.23 -9.17 0.57
CA ILE A 14 9.75 -10.55 0.39
C ILE A 14 10.30 -11.05 -0.94
N GLU A 15 11.13 -12.10 -0.90
CA GLU A 15 11.79 -12.68 -2.10
C GLU A 15 12.50 -11.63 -2.97
N GLY A 16 13.13 -10.63 -2.34
CA GLY A 16 13.81 -9.53 -3.04
C GLY A 16 12.89 -8.41 -3.54
N THR A 17 11.57 -8.53 -3.38
CA THR A 17 10.59 -7.51 -3.76
C THR A 17 10.26 -6.61 -2.57
N GLN A 18 10.40 -5.29 -2.76
CA GLN A 18 10.04 -4.30 -1.75
C GLN A 18 8.55 -3.95 -1.82
N ILE A 19 7.85 -4.10 -0.70
CA ILE A 19 6.40 -4.00 -0.59
C ILE A 19 6.05 -3.04 0.54
N ALA A 20 5.09 -2.16 0.29
CA ALA A 20 4.40 -1.38 1.31
C ALA A 20 3.17 -2.18 1.78
N LEU A 21 3.19 -2.63 3.02
CA LEU A 21 2.03 -3.21 3.71
C LEU A 21 1.28 -2.10 4.41
N VAL A 22 -0.02 -2.00 4.15
CA VAL A 22 -0.89 -0.99 4.79
C VAL A 22 -2.05 -1.70 5.44
N ARG A 23 -2.13 -1.61 6.76
CA ARG A 23 -3.28 -2.10 7.52
C ARG A 23 -4.33 -0.99 7.61
N LEU A 24 -5.56 -1.29 7.23
CA LEU A 24 -6.71 -0.41 7.47
C LEU A 24 -7.31 -0.68 8.86
N GLN A 25 -8.46 -0.09 9.16
CA GLN A 25 -9.19 -0.45 10.38
C GLN A 25 -9.56 -1.95 10.39
N GLY A 26 -9.54 -2.56 11.58
CA GLY A 26 -9.77 -4.01 11.75
C GLY A 26 -8.60 -4.88 11.27
N GLU A 27 -8.91 -5.90 10.48
CA GLU A 27 -7.94 -6.89 9.97
C GLU A 27 -7.68 -6.79 8.46
N THR A 28 -8.17 -5.74 7.80
CA THR A 28 -7.95 -5.55 6.38
C THR A 28 -6.52 -5.05 6.14
N VAL A 29 -5.76 -5.77 5.30
CA VAL A 29 -4.40 -5.40 4.92
C VAL A 29 -4.30 -5.37 3.40
N HIS A 30 -3.68 -4.31 2.88
CA HIS A 30 -3.32 -4.18 1.47
C HIS A 30 -1.80 -4.22 1.31
N ALA A 31 -1.34 -4.76 0.19
CA ALA A 31 0.06 -4.77 -0.19
C ALA A 31 0.22 -4.13 -1.57
N VAL A 32 1.09 -3.14 -1.66
CA VAL A 32 1.44 -2.46 -2.92
C VAL A 32 2.96 -2.35 -3.04
N SER A 33 3.45 -2.05 -4.24
CA SER A 33 4.87 -1.77 -4.48
C SER A 33 5.36 -0.67 -3.53
N GLN A 34 6.54 -0.87 -2.93
CA GLN A 34 7.20 0.20 -2.17
C GLN A 34 7.67 1.33 -3.10
N TRP A 35 7.95 1.03 -4.37
CA TRP A 35 8.35 1.98 -5.39
C TRP A 35 7.18 2.86 -5.84
N ASP A 36 7.33 4.17 -5.67
CA ASP A 36 6.47 5.19 -6.27
C ASP A 36 6.91 5.45 -7.72
N PRO A 37 6.06 5.14 -8.73
CA PRO A 37 6.41 5.31 -10.14
C PRO A 37 6.56 6.78 -10.54
N TYR A 38 5.94 7.71 -9.82
CA TYR A 38 6.05 9.13 -10.13
C TYR A 38 7.31 9.73 -9.51
N ALA A 39 7.54 9.46 -8.22
CA ALA A 39 8.69 10.02 -7.51
C ALA A 39 10.01 9.30 -7.81
N GLY A 40 9.95 8.09 -8.35
CA GLY A 40 11.15 7.29 -8.64
C GLY A 40 11.89 6.86 -7.38
N ALA A 41 11.16 6.48 -6.32
CA ALA A 41 11.75 6.14 -5.02
C ALA A 41 10.93 5.11 -4.24
N ASN A 42 11.61 4.33 -3.39
CA ASN A 42 11.01 3.34 -2.50
C ASN A 42 10.44 3.96 -1.22
N VAL A 43 9.28 4.61 -1.32
CA VAL A 43 8.74 5.46 -0.24
C VAL A 43 7.28 5.19 0.12
N MET A 44 6.56 4.29 -0.57
CA MET A 44 5.10 4.19 -0.45
C MET A 44 4.61 3.83 0.96
N SER A 45 5.36 3.05 1.74
CA SER A 45 5.02 2.77 3.16
C SER A 45 4.95 4.03 4.04
N ARG A 46 5.52 5.15 3.61
CA ARG A 46 5.45 6.44 4.32
C ARG A 46 4.27 7.30 3.89
N GLY A 47 3.42 6.78 3.00
CA GLY A 47 2.27 7.48 2.47
C GLY A 47 1.18 7.69 3.51
N ILE A 48 0.33 8.69 3.28
CA ILE A 48 -0.80 8.97 4.17
C ILE A 48 -1.99 8.11 3.71
N VAL A 49 -2.51 7.28 4.61
CA VAL A 49 -3.75 6.54 4.38
C VAL A 49 -4.94 7.50 4.49
N GLY A 50 -5.85 7.44 3.51
CA GLY A 50 -7.05 8.26 3.49
C GLY A 50 -8.18 7.56 2.75
N SER A 51 -9.21 8.31 2.39
CA SER A 51 -10.30 7.81 1.56
C SER A 51 -10.76 8.83 0.52
N LYS A 52 -11.23 8.33 -0.62
CA LYS A 52 -11.84 9.15 -1.68
C LYS A 52 -13.03 8.41 -2.27
N ALA A 53 -14.22 9.01 -2.19
CA ALA A 53 -15.48 8.40 -2.66
C ALA A 53 -15.69 6.96 -2.14
N GLY A 54 -15.39 6.71 -0.87
CA GLY A 54 -15.52 5.40 -0.22
C GLY A 54 -14.40 4.40 -0.52
N ARG A 55 -13.41 4.74 -1.35
CA ARG A 55 -12.25 3.88 -1.63
C ARG A 55 -11.10 4.19 -0.68
N PRO A 56 -10.43 3.18 -0.09
CA PRO A 56 -9.23 3.41 0.70
C PRO A 56 -8.09 3.84 -0.22
N THR A 57 -7.34 4.85 0.20
CA THR A 57 -6.26 5.44 -0.60
C THR A 57 -4.96 5.53 0.18
N LEU A 58 -3.85 5.54 -0.54
CA LEU A 58 -2.52 5.83 -0.03
C LEU A 58 -1.93 6.97 -0.87
N ALA A 59 -1.77 8.14 -0.26
CA ALA A 59 -1.16 9.28 -0.92
C ALA A 59 0.37 9.18 -0.89
N SER A 60 1.03 9.34 -2.03
CA SER A 60 2.51 9.37 -2.09
C SER A 60 3.09 10.38 -1.09
N PRO A 61 4.10 10.01 -0.28
CA PRO A 61 4.70 10.94 0.68
C PRO A 61 5.41 12.10 0.01
N ILE A 62 5.82 11.99 -1.25
CA ILE A 62 6.55 13.03 -1.96
C ILE A 62 5.54 13.95 -2.64
N HIS A 63 4.91 13.48 -3.72
CA HIS A 63 4.08 14.32 -4.60
C HIS A 63 2.56 14.14 -4.42
N LYS A 64 2.13 13.37 -3.40
CA LYS A 64 0.73 13.28 -2.94
C LYS A 64 -0.26 12.68 -3.94
N GLN A 65 0.20 11.98 -4.98
CA GLN A 65 -0.67 11.19 -5.84
C GLN A 65 -1.50 10.23 -4.98
N PRO A 66 -2.84 10.28 -5.04
CA PRO A 66 -3.70 9.38 -4.28
C PRO A 66 -3.85 8.07 -5.05
N TYR A 67 -3.29 6.98 -4.54
CA TYR A 67 -3.45 5.64 -5.11
C TYR A 67 -4.54 4.87 -4.38
N ASP A 68 -5.43 4.20 -5.11
CA ASP A 68 -6.42 3.27 -4.56
C ASP A 68 -5.70 2.01 -4.04
N LEU A 69 -5.85 1.70 -2.74
CA LEU A 69 -5.16 0.56 -2.11
C LEU A 69 -5.66 -0.81 -2.60
N ALA A 70 -6.90 -0.89 -3.08
CA ALA A 70 -7.47 -2.14 -3.58
C ALA A 70 -6.95 -2.48 -4.98
N THR A 71 -6.71 -1.47 -5.82
CA THR A 71 -6.37 -1.67 -7.25
C THR A 71 -4.98 -1.20 -7.65
N GLY A 72 -4.34 -0.37 -6.81
CA GLY A 72 -3.09 0.31 -7.08
C GLY A 72 -3.20 1.53 -8.02
N ARG A 73 -4.36 1.78 -8.63
CA ARG A 73 -4.53 2.86 -9.62
C ARG A 73 -4.45 4.24 -8.97
N CYS A 74 -3.75 5.18 -9.61
CA CYS A 74 -3.78 6.57 -9.19
C CYS A 74 -5.12 7.22 -9.56
N LEU A 75 -5.72 7.95 -8.62
CA LEU A 75 -7.02 8.61 -8.78
C LEU A 75 -6.91 10.04 -9.35
N SER A 76 -5.71 10.48 -9.71
CA SER A 76 -5.46 11.78 -10.35
C SER A 76 -4.76 11.67 -11.70
N ASP A 77 -4.16 10.52 -12.02
CA ASP A 77 -3.46 10.28 -13.28
C ASP A 77 -3.57 8.80 -13.66
N GLU A 78 -4.34 8.48 -14.70
CA GLU A 78 -4.60 7.10 -15.11
C GLU A 78 -3.36 6.38 -15.67
N ALA A 79 -2.29 7.11 -16.01
CA ALA A 79 -1.03 6.52 -16.44
C ALA A 79 -0.21 5.95 -15.28
N LEU A 80 -0.54 6.31 -14.03
CA LEU A 80 0.19 5.87 -12.84
C LEU A 80 -0.55 4.75 -12.11
N GLN A 81 0.20 3.69 -11.79
CA GLN A 81 -0.32 2.56 -11.02
C GLN A 81 0.79 1.95 -10.16
N LEU A 82 0.46 1.64 -8.90
CA LEU A 82 1.27 0.77 -8.06
C LEU A 82 0.93 -0.69 -8.39
N LYS A 83 1.94 -1.56 -8.49
CA LYS A 83 1.70 -3.01 -8.47
C LYS A 83 1.05 -3.36 -7.13
N SER A 84 -0.11 -4.01 -7.15
CA SER A 84 -0.75 -4.59 -5.97
C SER A 84 -0.43 -6.07 -5.86
N TYR A 85 -0.43 -6.58 -4.63
CA TYR A 85 -0.12 -7.97 -4.33
C TYR A 85 -1.30 -8.60 -3.58
N PRO A 86 -1.72 -9.83 -3.91
CA PRO A 86 -2.72 -10.55 -3.13
C PRO A 86 -2.20 -10.75 -1.69
N VAL A 87 -3.07 -10.46 -0.72
CA VAL A 87 -2.79 -10.61 0.71
C VAL A 87 -3.86 -11.50 1.33
N ARG A 88 -3.46 -12.35 2.27
CA ARG A 88 -4.36 -12.99 3.22
C ARG A 88 -3.85 -12.81 4.64
N VAL A 89 -4.78 -12.75 5.59
CA VAL A 89 -4.46 -12.77 7.03
C VAL A 89 -4.92 -14.11 7.57
N GLU A 90 -3.98 -14.90 8.10
CA GLU A 90 -4.22 -16.26 8.61
C GLU A 90 -3.58 -16.39 9.98
N ALA A 91 -4.35 -16.75 11.01
CA ALA A 91 -3.87 -16.87 12.39
C ALA A 91 -3.00 -15.69 12.89
N GLY A 92 -3.32 -14.47 12.46
CA GLY A 92 -2.58 -13.24 12.82
C GLY A 92 -1.30 -12.98 11.99
N PHE A 93 -0.96 -13.86 11.06
CA PHE A 93 0.11 -13.67 10.08
C PHE A 93 -0.42 -13.01 8.82
N VAL A 94 0.39 -12.12 8.23
CA VAL A 94 0.10 -11.49 6.95
C VAL A 94 0.91 -12.21 5.90
N GLU A 95 0.23 -12.84 4.96
CA GLU A 95 0.86 -13.54 3.84
C GLU A 95 0.64 -12.78 2.55
N VAL A 96 1.72 -12.58 1.78
CA VAL A 96 1.72 -11.82 0.54
C VAL A 96 2.19 -12.70 -0.60
N LYS A 97 1.45 -12.71 -1.71
CA LYS A 97 1.86 -13.40 -2.93
C LYS A 97 2.63 -12.44 -3.84
N VAL A 98 3.92 -12.65 -4.00
CA VAL A 98 4.86 -11.81 -4.78
C VAL A 98 4.83 -12.14 -6.28
#